data_AF-A0A7C5KV85-F1
#
_entry.id   AF-A0A7C5KV85-F1
#
_cell.length_a   1.000
_cell.length_b   1.000
_cell.length_c   1.000
_cell.angle_alpha   90.00
_cell.angle_beta   90.00
_cell.angle_gamma   90.00
#
_symmetry.space_group_name_H-M   'P 1'
#
loop_
_entity.id
_entity.type
_entity.pdbx_description
1 polymer ?
#
loop_
_entity_poly.entity_id
_entity_poly.type
_entity_poly.pdbx_seq_one_letter_code
_entity_poly.pdbx_strand_id
1 'polypeptide(L)' 'MNSCRIFNLNSKFLTQTLMAMFMVFSMAAHADNPKVKIDTNKGVVIVELFSDKAPATVKNFLRYPFIASQE' A
#
# COMPACT_ATOMS: atom_id res chain seq x y z
N MET A 1 35.43 39.89 -4.55
CA MET A 1 34.78 39.42 -3.31
C MET A 1 33.61 38.50 -3.68
N ASN A 2 33.90 37.37 -4.37
CA ASN A 2 32.85 36.58 -5.07
C ASN A 2 32.80 35.11 -4.62
N SER A 3 33.73 34.67 -3.76
CA SER A 3 33.83 33.26 -3.36
C SER A 3 32.80 32.82 -2.30
N CYS A 4 32.03 33.75 -1.72
CA CYS A 4 31.09 33.42 -0.64
C CYS A 4 29.70 32.94 -1.16
N ARG A 5 29.37 33.14 -2.44
CA ARG A 5 28.08 32.72 -3.02
C ARG A 5 28.06 31.26 -3.53
N ILE A 6 29.22 30.66 -3.83
CA ILE A 6 29.33 29.29 -4.36
C ILE A 6 29.01 28.23 -3.28
N PHE A 7 29.39 28.48 -2.02
CA PHE A 7 29.16 27.55 -0.91
C PHE A 7 27.68 27.43 -0.50
N ASN A 8 26.91 28.53 -0.63
CA ASN A 8 25.47 28.56 -0.34
C ASN A 8 24.61 27.90 -1.43
N LEU A 9 25.14 27.70 -2.64
CA LEU A 9 24.40 27.08 -3.75
C LEU A 9 24.28 25.56 -3.54
N ASN A 10 25.38 24.90 -3.15
CA ASN A 10 25.43 23.46 -2.93
C ASN A 10 24.64 23.00 -1.69
N SER A 11 24.58 23.80 -0.62
CA SER A 11 23.79 23.50 0.57
C SER A 11 22.28 23.56 0.30
N LYS A 12 21.82 24.54 -0.50
CA LYS A 12 20.40 24.67 -0.90
C LYS A 12 19.95 23.46 -1.73
N PHE A 13 20.77 23.05 -2.72
CA PHE A 13 20.52 21.85 -3.52
C PHE A 13 20.47 20.59 -2.65
N LEU A 14 21.41 20.43 -1.70
CA LEU A 14 21.43 19.28 -0.79
C LEU A 14 20.17 19.22 0.10
N THR A 15 19.72 20.34 0.66
CA THR A 15 18.46 20.40 1.43
C THR A 15 17.23 20.16 0.56
N GLN A 16 17.24 20.60 -0.70
CA GLN A 16 16.12 20.43 -1.62
C GLN A 16 15.98 18.97 -2.09
N THR A 17 17.10 18.27 -2.30
CA THR A 17 17.10 16.82 -2.58
C THR A 17 16.62 16.01 -1.37
N LEU A 18 17.00 16.41 -0.15
CA LEU A 18 16.58 15.72 1.09
C LEU A 18 15.06 15.85 1.34
N MET A 19 14.48 17.02 1.05
CA MET A 19 13.04 17.25 1.18
C MET A 19 12.22 16.51 0.11
N ALA A 20 12.74 16.42 -1.12
CA ALA A 20 12.12 15.63 -2.20
C ALA A 20 12.08 14.13 -1.86
N MET A 21 13.13 13.60 -1.20
CA MET A 21 13.18 12.20 -0.80
C MET A 21 12.13 11.84 0.26
N PHE A 22 11.75 12.77 1.13
CA PHE A 22 10.69 12.58 2.12
C PHE A 22 9.28 12.49 1.50
N MET A 23 9.03 13.17 0.37
CA MET A 23 7.72 13.14 -0.29
C MET A 23 7.40 11.79 -0.94
N VAL A 24 8.42 11.08 -1.44
CA VAL A 24 8.23 9.77 -2.09
C VAL A 24 7.75 8.69 -1.11
N PHE A 25 8.04 8.85 0.19
CA PHE A 25 7.63 7.88 1.21
C PHE A 25 6.16 8.02 1.64
N SER A 26 5.45 9.06 1.22
CA SER A 26 4.04 9.29 1.58
C SER A 26 3.02 8.64 0.63
N MET A 27 3.46 7.75 -0.28
CA MET A 27 2.51 6.91 -1.01
C MET A 27 1.92 5.89 -0.04
N ALA A 28 0.80 6.25 0.58
CA ALA A 28 0.00 5.35 1.39
C ALA A 28 -0.40 4.15 0.54
N ALA A 29 0.14 2.98 0.88
CA ALA A 29 -0.30 1.73 0.28
C ALA A 29 -1.77 1.52 0.67
N HIS A 30 -2.67 1.73 -0.29
CA HIS A 30 -4.05 1.30 -0.13
C HIS A 30 -4.04 -0.21 -0.30
N ALA A 31 -4.25 -0.94 0.79
CA ALA A 31 -4.41 -2.38 0.71
C ALA A 31 -5.73 -2.65 -0.02
N ASP A 32 -5.66 -3.29 -1.19
CA ASP A 32 -6.85 -3.74 -1.89
C ASP A 32 -7.68 -4.66 -0.98
N ASN A 33 -9.01 -4.60 -1.13
CA ASN A 33 -9.89 -5.45 -0.36
C ASN A 33 -9.59 -6.93 -0.66
N PRO A 34 -9.52 -7.78 0.37
CA PRO A 34 -9.27 -9.20 0.17
C PRO A 34 -10.37 -9.83 -0.68
N LYS A 35 -9.96 -10.55 -1.72
CA LYS A 35 -10.86 -11.31 -2.60
C LYS A 35 -10.71 -12.80 -2.32
N VAL A 36 -11.82 -13.51 -2.33
CA VAL A 36 -11.88 -14.95 -2.08
C VAL A 36 -12.47 -15.63 -3.29
N LYS A 37 -11.73 -16.61 -3.81
CA LYS A 37 -12.21 -17.51 -4.86
C LYS A 37 -12.91 -18.72 -4.23
N ILE A 38 -14.13 -18.98 -4.65
CA ILE A 38 -14.93 -20.13 -4.22
C ILE A 38 -15.20 -21.00 -5.45
N ASP A 39 -14.55 -22.15 -5.50
CA ASP A 39 -14.78 -23.15 -6.54
C ASP A 39 -16.01 -24.00 -6.17
N THR A 40 -17.09 -23.86 -6.95
CA THR A 40 -18.31 -24.65 -6.79
C THR A 40 -18.48 -25.60 -7.98
N ASN A 41 -19.31 -26.64 -7.82
CA ASN A 41 -19.66 -27.55 -8.91
C ASN A 41 -20.39 -26.87 -10.09
N LYS A 42 -20.87 -25.64 -9.91
CA LYS A 42 -21.55 -24.84 -10.93
C LYS A 42 -20.63 -23.75 -11.52
N GLY A 43 -19.37 -23.70 -11.11
CA GLY A 43 -18.40 -22.70 -11.55
C GLY A 43 -17.75 -21.96 -10.40
N VAL A 44 -16.89 -21.01 -10.76
CA VAL A 44 -16.09 -20.22 -9.84
C VAL A 44 -16.81 -18.93 -9.48
N VAL A 45 -16.86 -18.59 -8.20
CA VAL A 45 -17.37 -17.31 -7.70
C VAL A 45 -16.24 -16.56 -7.01
N ILE A 46 -16.06 -15.29 -7.35
CA ILE A 46 -15.09 -14.40 -6.69
C ILE A 46 -15.86 -13.43 -5.80
N VAL A 47 -15.56 -13.43 -4.51
CA VAL A 47 -16.21 -12.60 -3.49
C VAL A 47 -15.21 -11.60 -2.96
N GLU A 48 -15.51 -10.31 -3.07
CA GLU A 48 -14.72 -9.23 -2.47
C GLU A 48 -15.21 -8.94 -1.04
N LEU A 49 -14.28 -8.96 -0.09
CA LEU A 49 -14.56 -8.81 1.33
C LEU A 49 -14.18 -7.40 1.82
N PHE A 50 -15.16 -6.67 2.34
CA PHE A 50 -14.96 -5.31 2.86
C PHE A 50 -14.70 -5.33 4.37
N SER A 51 -13.42 -5.27 4.76
CA SER A 51 -13.00 -5.24 6.17
C SER A 51 -13.55 -4.02 6.93
N ASP A 52 -13.73 -2.90 6.23
CA ASP A 52 -14.19 -1.62 6.81
C ASP A 52 -15.60 -1.69 7.39
N LYS A 53 -16.45 -2.54 6.81
CA LYS A 53 -17.87 -2.66 7.19
C LYS A 53 -18.11 -3.80 8.17
N ALA A 54 -17.33 -4.88 8.09
CA ALA A 54 -17.58 -6.10 8.86
C ALA A 54 -16.28 -6.86 9.20
N PRO A 55 -15.41 -6.31 10.07
CA PRO A 55 -14.07 -6.86 10.31
C PRO A 55 -14.09 -8.27 10.93
N ALA A 56 -15.04 -8.55 11.82
CA ALA A 56 -15.18 -9.87 12.45
C ALA A 56 -15.58 -10.95 11.43
N THR A 57 -16.45 -10.60 10.48
CA THR A 57 -16.91 -11.49 9.42
C THR A 57 -15.78 -11.79 8.44
N VAL A 58 -15.06 -10.76 7.98
CA VAL A 58 -13.90 -10.94 7.09
C VAL A 58 -12.86 -11.85 7.74
N LYS A 59 -12.53 -11.63 9.02
CA LYS A 59 -11.61 -12.51 9.77
C LYS A 59 -12.09 -13.97 9.83
N ASN A 60 -13.40 -14.20 9.95
CA ASN A 60 -13.95 -15.56 9.92
C ASN A 60 -13.79 -16.21 8.54
N PHE A 61 -14.02 -15.48 7.45
CA PHE A 61 -13.82 -15.97 6.08
C PHE A 61 -12.35 -16.29 5.81
N LEU A 62 -11.43 -15.41 6.19
CA LEU A 62 -9.99 -15.59 6.02
C LEU A 62 -9.41 -16.72 6.89
N ARG A 63 -10.08 -17.11 7.97
CA ARG A 63 -9.62 -18.21 8.84
C ARG A 63 -9.73 -19.57 8.17
N TYR A 64 -10.65 -19.75 7.21
CA TYR A 64 -10.83 -21.06 6.60
C TYR A 64 -9.69 -21.36 5.62
N PRO A 65 -8.96 -22.48 5.80
CA PRO A 65 -7.74 -22.77 5.04
C PRO A 65 -8.00 -22.96 3.53
N PHE A 66 -9.20 -23.41 3.17
CA PHE A 66 -9.65 -23.50 1.78
C PHE A 66 -9.69 -22.14 1.07
N ILE A 67 -9.99 -21.07 1.83
CA ILE A 67 -10.18 -19.71 1.32
C ILE A 67 -8.86 -18.92 1.34
N ALA A 68 -8.01 -19.14 2.35
CA ALA A 68 -6.76 -18.40 2.57
C ALA A 68 -5.61 -18.73 1.60
N SER A 69 -5.84 -19.64 0.64
CA SER A 69 -4.80 -20.21 -0.23
C SER A 69 -4.90 -19.76 -1.69
N GLN A 70 -5.70 -18.72 -1.98
CA GLN A 70 -5.98 -18.25 -3.34
C GLN A 70 -5.72 -16.74 -3.41
N GLU A 71 -4.45 -16.36 -3.42
CA GLU A 71 -3.99 -15.11 -4.06
C GLU A 71 -3.76 -15.35 -5.56
#